data_AF-A0A5N5SXP7-F1
#
_entry.id   AF-A0A5N5SXP7-F1
#
_cell.length_a   1.000
_cell.length_b   1.000
_cell.length_c   1.000
_cell.angle_alpha   90.00
_cell.angle_beta   90.00
_cell.angle_gamma   90.00
#
_symmetry.space_group_name_H-M   'P 1'
#
loop_
_entity.id
_entity.type
_entity.pdbx_description
1 polymer ?
#
loop_
_entity_poly.entity_id
_entity_poly.type
_entity_poly.pdbx_seq_one_letter_code
_entity_poly.pdbx_strand_id
1 'polypeptide(L)'
;MKGNILIVSPEKCLQDEKVLVKMQNLSPGSDVTLTSRVGDDLGNIFFTYSHFRANEQGNIDLSKDGSMGGSFRGVFQMGPIGALRPGPETFKYYRYINLNVPVPMTVKFTVLKGDGPFPGVVDIFGGSGSLFEFRAAQFAARGIAALALAFYDYDDIPVDIPELNIDYFHEAVKYLLKHEKVKKPNVAVIGLSKGCDLAFSLATFIPEVKAAICINGLSVNILKPMRVKDKIIMAAQTDVSKIKEIEPDVLSFENAMVDPTSCPECQIPIETADAHFLMISCLDDKMLKADVEHERVASILKKHGKG
;
A
#
# COMPACT_ATOMS: atom_id res chain seq x y z
N MET A 1 26.91 4.10 -2.31
CA MET A 1 26.19 3.83 -3.57
C MET A 1 26.16 5.12 -4.38
N LYS A 2 26.50 5.09 -5.67
CA LYS A 2 26.30 6.26 -6.55
C LYS A 2 24.78 6.41 -6.77
N GLY A 3 24.24 7.60 -6.58
CA GLY A 3 22.81 7.85 -6.82
C GLY A 3 22.45 7.68 -8.30
N ASN A 4 21.17 7.41 -8.57
CA ASN A 4 20.63 7.42 -9.93
C ASN A 4 20.86 8.80 -10.55
N ILE A 5 21.33 8.85 -11.80
CA ILE A 5 21.62 10.10 -12.51
C ILE A 5 20.66 10.24 -13.68
N LEU A 6 19.99 11.39 -13.77
CA LEU A 6 19.22 11.81 -14.94
C LEU A 6 19.99 12.92 -15.65
N ILE A 7 20.28 12.73 -16.93
CA ILE A 7 21.00 13.68 -17.77
C ILE A 7 20.03 14.18 -18.85
N VAL A 8 19.87 15.49 -18.94
CA VAL A 8 19.08 16.18 -19.97
C VAL A 8 20.01 17.14 -20.68
N SER A 9 20.20 16.99 -21.99
CA SER A 9 21.15 17.79 -22.76
C SER A 9 20.61 18.14 -24.15
N PRO A 10 20.62 19.42 -24.54
CA PRO A 10 21.01 20.59 -23.73
C PRO A 10 19.99 20.88 -22.61
N GLU A 11 20.41 21.56 -21.54
CA GLU A 11 19.52 21.98 -20.45
C GLU A 11 18.61 23.15 -20.84
N LYS A 12 19.02 23.93 -21.84
CA LYS A 12 18.26 25.05 -22.42
C LYS A 12 18.43 25.00 -23.94
N CYS A 13 17.32 25.08 -24.66
CA CYS A 13 17.29 25.03 -26.11
C CYS A 13 16.02 25.67 -26.65
N LEU A 14 15.96 25.86 -27.96
CA LEU A 14 14.72 26.18 -28.64
C LEU A 14 13.77 24.97 -28.60
N GLN A 15 12.47 25.22 -28.70
CA GLN A 15 11.45 24.17 -28.57
C GLN A 15 11.52 23.09 -29.67
N ASP A 16 12.02 23.46 -30.84
CA ASP A 16 12.20 22.60 -32.01
C ASP A 16 13.56 21.86 -32.04
N GLU A 17 14.46 22.18 -31.10
CA GLU A 17 15.73 21.48 -30.95
C GLU A 17 15.57 20.14 -30.22
N LYS A 18 16.40 19.16 -30.59
CA LYS A 18 16.37 17.84 -29.97
C LYS A 18 16.99 17.89 -28.58
N VAL A 19 16.26 17.35 -27.60
CA VAL A 19 16.74 17.12 -26.23
C VAL A 19 17.09 15.65 -26.07
N LEU A 20 18.32 15.36 -25.64
CA LEU A 20 18.78 14.03 -25.28
C LEU A 20 18.52 13.79 -23.79
N VAL A 21 17.78 12.71 -23.48
CA VAL A 21 17.52 12.29 -22.10
C VAL A 21 18.16 10.94 -21.86
N LYS A 22 19.03 10.86 -20.85
CA LYS A 22 19.70 9.62 -20.42
C LYS A 22 19.52 9.39 -18.94
N MET A 23 19.42 8.13 -18.55
CA MET A 23 19.43 7.71 -17.14
C MET A 23 20.61 6.76 -16.93
N GLN A 24 21.32 6.91 -15.81
CA GLN A 24 22.50 6.11 -15.47
C GLN A 24 22.48 5.70 -13.99
N ASN A 25 23.31 4.71 -13.66
CA ASN A 25 23.41 4.11 -12.32
C ASN A 25 22.09 3.49 -11.83
N LEU A 26 21.20 3.10 -12.74
CA LEU A 26 20.02 2.31 -12.38
C LEU A 26 20.46 0.88 -12.05
N SER A 27 19.61 0.14 -11.35
CA SER A 27 19.86 -1.30 -11.19
C SER A 27 19.76 -1.98 -12.57
N PRO A 28 20.76 -2.80 -12.98
CA PRO A 28 20.72 -3.50 -14.26
C PRO A 28 19.42 -4.26 -14.47
N GLY A 29 18.78 -4.10 -15.63
CA GLY A 29 17.50 -4.74 -15.94
C GLY A 29 16.28 -4.18 -15.19
N SER A 30 16.42 -3.13 -14.38
CA SER A 30 15.28 -2.56 -13.65
C SER A 30 14.35 -1.78 -14.57
N ASP A 31 13.05 -1.89 -14.30
CA ASP A 31 12.05 -1.05 -14.93
C ASP A 31 11.94 0.29 -14.18
N VAL A 32 11.85 1.39 -14.93
CA VAL A 32 11.70 2.76 -14.43
C VAL A 32 10.59 3.48 -15.19
N THR A 33 10.01 4.49 -14.54
CA THR A 33 9.03 5.38 -15.18
C THR A 33 9.63 6.78 -15.25
N LEU A 34 9.85 7.28 -16.46
CA LEU A 34 10.21 8.67 -16.68
C LEU A 34 8.92 9.49 -16.79
N THR A 35 8.79 10.49 -15.92
CA THR A 35 7.73 11.49 -16.00
C THR A 35 8.30 12.84 -16.42
N SER A 36 7.58 13.57 -17.25
CA SER A 36 7.81 14.99 -17.49
C SER A 36 6.60 15.79 -17.02
N ARG A 37 6.80 17.02 -16.58
CA ARG A 37 5.73 17.93 -16.16
C ARG A 37 6.02 19.35 -16.62
N VAL A 38 4.99 20.02 -17.12
CA VAL A 38 4.99 21.46 -17.45
C VAL A 38 3.70 22.09 -16.92
N GLY A 39 3.78 23.34 -16.49
CA GLY A 39 2.62 24.16 -16.14
C GLY A 39 2.40 25.25 -17.18
N ASP A 40 1.15 25.62 -17.44
CA ASP A 40 0.82 26.84 -18.19
C ASP A 40 0.57 28.03 -17.25
N ASP A 41 0.40 29.22 -17.84
CA ASP A 41 0.16 30.47 -17.11
C ASP A 41 -1.22 30.51 -16.41
N LEU A 42 -2.12 29.56 -16.71
CA LEU A 42 -3.43 29.42 -16.09
C LEU A 42 -3.40 28.44 -14.90
N GLY A 43 -2.23 27.86 -14.59
CA GLY A 43 -2.06 26.88 -13.51
C GLY A 43 -2.43 25.45 -13.90
N ASN A 44 -2.77 25.18 -15.17
CA ASN A 44 -2.99 23.82 -15.63
C ASN A 44 -1.66 23.07 -15.68
N ILE A 45 -1.73 21.77 -15.44
CA ILE A 45 -0.57 20.89 -15.46
C ILE A 45 -0.69 19.95 -16.64
N PHE A 46 0.39 19.81 -17.39
CA PHE A 46 0.53 18.81 -18.43
C PHE A 46 1.70 17.91 -18.11
N PHE A 47 1.57 16.63 -18.43
CA PHE A 47 2.57 15.64 -18.06
C PHE A 47 2.68 14.51 -19.07
N THR A 48 3.80 13.80 -19.01
CA THR A 48 3.94 12.47 -19.59
C THR A 48 4.37 11.48 -18.52
N TYR A 49 4.10 10.22 -18.75
CA TYR A 49 4.72 9.10 -18.04
C TYR A 49 5.04 8.02 -19.08
N SER A 50 6.26 7.51 -19.07
CA SER A 50 6.72 6.52 -20.04
C SER A 50 7.65 5.53 -19.38
N HIS A 51 7.52 4.26 -19.75
CA HIS A 51 8.20 3.16 -19.04
C HIS A 51 9.41 2.67 -19.83
N PHE A 52 10.53 2.51 -19.15
CA PHE A 52 11.78 2.05 -19.77
C PHE A 52 12.41 0.96 -18.91
N ARG A 53 13.19 0.10 -19.54
CA ARG A 53 13.98 -0.93 -18.86
C ARG A 53 15.45 -0.60 -19.01
N ALA A 54 16.16 -0.54 -17.89
CA ALA A 54 17.60 -0.31 -17.88
C ALA A 54 18.34 -1.49 -18.54
N ASN A 55 19.36 -1.19 -19.33
CA ASN A 55 20.21 -2.22 -19.92
C ASN A 55 21.09 -2.93 -18.86
N GLU A 56 21.92 -3.87 -19.28
CA GLU A 56 22.82 -4.64 -18.40
C GLU A 56 23.83 -3.75 -17.64
N GLN A 57 24.10 -2.54 -18.13
CA GLN A 57 24.96 -1.57 -17.47
C GLN A 57 24.19 -0.57 -16.61
N GLY A 58 22.87 -0.74 -16.44
CA GLY A 58 22.05 0.17 -15.65
C GLY A 58 21.78 1.53 -16.33
N ASN A 59 21.84 1.57 -17.66
CA ASN A 59 21.68 2.78 -18.46
C ASN A 59 20.43 2.73 -19.34
N ILE A 60 19.90 3.92 -19.65
CA ILE A 60 18.81 4.15 -20.61
C ILE A 60 19.15 5.39 -21.42
N ASP A 61 19.01 5.34 -22.74
CA ASP A 61 19.19 6.43 -23.69
C ASP A 61 17.94 6.54 -24.56
N LEU A 62 17.13 7.59 -24.35
CA LEU A 62 15.84 7.76 -25.05
C LEU A 62 15.98 7.92 -26.58
N SER A 63 17.18 8.16 -27.10
CA SER A 63 17.42 8.16 -28.54
C SER A 63 17.49 6.75 -29.15
N LYS A 64 17.62 5.70 -28.32
CA LYS A 64 17.82 4.30 -28.73
C LYS A 64 16.84 3.35 -28.07
N ASP A 65 16.57 3.57 -26.79
CA ASP A 65 15.75 2.69 -25.96
C ASP A 65 14.29 3.12 -26.04
N GLY A 66 13.44 2.20 -26.49
CA GLY A 66 12.02 2.46 -26.69
C GLY A 66 11.22 2.39 -25.39
N SER A 67 10.22 3.27 -25.26
CA SER A 67 9.24 3.16 -24.19
C SER A 67 8.43 1.87 -24.32
N MET A 68 8.26 1.13 -23.24
CA MET A 68 7.42 -0.07 -23.17
C MET A 68 5.92 0.26 -23.14
N GLY A 69 5.54 1.48 -22.74
CA GLY A 69 4.16 1.94 -22.65
C GLY A 69 4.01 3.27 -21.91
N GLY A 70 2.77 3.69 -21.65
CA GLY A 70 2.42 4.97 -21.02
C GLY A 70 1.91 6.00 -22.03
N SER A 71 2.35 7.25 -21.91
CA SER A 71 1.98 8.35 -22.83
C SER A 71 2.36 8.08 -24.28
N PHE A 72 3.41 7.29 -24.52
CA PHE A 72 3.85 6.82 -25.83
C PHE A 72 4.60 5.48 -25.72
N ARG A 73 4.76 4.76 -26.85
CA ARG A 73 5.47 3.47 -26.95
C ARG A 73 6.48 3.52 -28.10
N GLY A 74 7.59 2.79 -27.96
CA GLY A 74 8.67 2.74 -28.94
C GLY A 74 9.70 3.86 -28.77
N VAL A 75 10.64 3.96 -29.72
CA VAL A 75 11.71 4.96 -29.69
C VAL A 75 11.16 6.31 -30.13
N PHE A 76 10.97 7.21 -29.18
CA PHE A 76 10.53 8.58 -29.43
C PHE A 76 11.27 9.53 -28.49
N GLN A 77 12.46 9.98 -28.90
CA GLN A 77 13.37 10.79 -28.08
C GLN A 77 12.69 12.03 -27.48
N MET A 78 11.89 12.73 -28.28
CA MET A 78 11.14 13.92 -27.85
C MET A 78 9.81 13.59 -27.18
N GLY A 79 9.45 12.31 -27.02
CA GLY A 79 8.20 11.87 -26.41
C GLY A 79 7.88 12.51 -25.06
N PRO A 80 8.86 12.68 -24.14
CA PRO A 80 8.62 13.38 -22.88
C PRO A 80 8.15 14.84 -23.03
N ILE A 81 8.34 15.49 -24.17
CA ILE A 81 7.89 16.87 -24.42
C ILE A 81 6.75 16.86 -25.45
N GLY A 82 6.84 16.04 -26.50
CA GLY A 82 5.89 15.99 -27.60
C GLY A 82 4.61 15.19 -27.32
N ALA A 83 4.58 14.34 -26.29
CA ALA A 83 3.43 13.52 -25.94
C ALA A 83 2.69 14.00 -24.68
N LEU A 84 2.87 15.28 -24.30
CA LEU A 84 2.22 15.89 -23.14
C LEU A 84 0.70 15.73 -23.19
N ARG A 85 0.12 15.34 -22.06
CA ARG A 85 -1.33 15.23 -21.86
C ARG A 85 -1.78 16.09 -20.68
N PRO A 86 -3.02 16.61 -20.69
CA PRO A 86 -3.55 17.34 -19.54
C PRO A 86 -3.57 16.46 -18.29
N GLY A 87 -3.28 17.08 -17.15
CA GLY A 87 -3.39 16.52 -15.81
C GLY A 87 -4.81 16.07 -15.47
N PRO A 88 -5.00 15.26 -14.41
CA PRO A 88 -6.33 14.83 -13.96
C PRO A 88 -7.31 16.00 -13.71
N GLU A 89 -6.81 17.11 -13.18
CA GLU A 89 -7.57 18.34 -12.89
C GLU A 89 -7.75 19.26 -14.11
N THR A 90 -7.15 18.92 -15.25
CA THR A 90 -7.20 19.72 -16.47
C THR A 90 -8.14 19.07 -17.48
N PHE A 91 -8.92 19.87 -18.20
CA PHE A 91 -9.86 19.37 -19.20
C PHE A 91 -9.17 18.42 -20.20
N LYS A 92 -9.67 17.19 -20.32
CA LYS A 92 -8.98 16.07 -20.98
C LYS A 92 -8.59 16.26 -22.45
N TYR A 93 -9.22 17.22 -23.15
CA TYR A 93 -8.90 17.54 -24.55
C TYR A 93 -8.03 18.79 -24.70
N TYR A 94 -7.64 19.41 -23.60
CA TYR A 94 -6.80 20.59 -23.61
C TYR A 94 -5.38 20.22 -24.04
N ARG A 95 -4.76 21.10 -24.82
CA ARG A 95 -3.37 20.95 -25.29
C ARG A 95 -2.54 22.05 -24.66
N TYR A 96 -1.32 21.70 -24.29
CA TYR A 96 -0.36 22.71 -23.87
C TYR A 96 -0.06 23.66 -25.03
N ILE A 97 -0.24 24.96 -24.80
CA ILE A 97 0.08 26.01 -25.75
C ILE A 97 0.82 27.10 -24.97
N ASN A 98 2.08 27.37 -25.32
CA ASN A 98 2.81 28.49 -24.74
C ASN A 98 2.48 29.77 -25.52
N LEU A 99 1.70 30.68 -24.92
CA LEU A 99 1.39 31.98 -25.51
C LEU A 99 2.37 33.08 -25.08
N ASN A 100 3.15 32.86 -24.02
CA ASN A 100 4.07 33.82 -23.44
C ASN A 100 5.52 33.51 -23.81
N VAL A 101 5.86 33.71 -25.08
CA VAL A 101 7.17 33.34 -25.65
C VAL A 101 8.42 33.97 -24.99
N PRO A 102 8.37 35.12 -24.30
CA PRO A 102 9.50 35.60 -23.50
C PRO A 102 9.80 34.76 -22.27
N VAL A 103 8.83 33.98 -21.77
CA VAL A 103 9.00 33.11 -20.59
C VAL A 103 9.31 31.69 -21.06
N PRO A 104 10.46 31.11 -20.67
CA PRO A 104 10.81 29.75 -21.06
C PRO A 104 9.83 28.71 -20.51
N MET A 105 9.40 27.80 -21.38
CA MET A 105 8.71 26.58 -20.95
C MET A 105 9.65 25.74 -20.08
N THR A 106 9.32 25.60 -18.79
CA THR A 106 10.12 24.78 -17.88
C THR A 106 9.54 23.37 -17.76
N VAL A 107 10.26 22.39 -18.30
CA VAL A 107 9.89 20.97 -18.20
C VAL A 107 10.64 20.32 -17.06
N LYS A 108 9.92 19.81 -16.07
CA LYS A 108 10.50 19.05 -14.95
C LYS A 108 10.45 17.55 -15.27
N PHE A 109 11.63 16.94 -15.38
CA PHE A 109 11.75 15.49 -15.51
C PHE A 109 11.92 14.83 -14.14
N THR A 110 11.37 13.63 -13.95
CA THR A 110 11.51 12.83 -12.73
C THR A 110 11.56 11.36 -13.11
N VAL A 111 12.48 10.62 -12.51
CA VAL A 111 12.59 9.16 -12.68
C VAL A 111 12.01 8.51 -11.44
N LEU A 112 10.95 7.75 -11.63
CA LEU A 112 10.31 6.94 -10.61
C LEU A 112 10.77 5.47 -10.77
N LYS A 113 10.73 4.71 -9.67
CA LYS A 113 10.76 3.24 -9.78
C LYS A 113 9.59 2.81 -10.69
N GLY A 114 9.83 1.82 -11.56
CA GLY A 114 8.96 1.48 -12.70
C GLY A 114 7.51 1.21 -12.35
N ASP A 115 6.69 1.01 -13.38
CA ASP A 115 5.24 0.78 -13.27
C ASP A 115 4.87 -0.63 -12.80
N GLY A 116 5.60 -1.11 -11.78
CA GLY A 116 5.48 -2.42 -11.20
C GLY A 116 6.30 -3.52 -11.90
N PRO A 117 6.10 -4.78 -11.50
CA PRO A 117 5.16 -5.19 -10.45
C PRO A 117 5.58 -4.68 -9.07
N PHE A 118 4.62 -4.11 -8.34
CA PHE A 118 4.78 -3.52 -7.02
C PHE A 118 4.55 -4.58 -5.94
N PRO A 119 5.22 -4.50 -4.78
CA PRO A 119 4.80 -5.26 -3.60
C PRO A 119 3.30 -5.05 -3.34
N GLY A 120 2.58 -6.13 -3.02
CA GLY A 120 1.16 -6.07 -2.70
C GLY A 120 0.91 -5.95 -1.19
N VAL A 121 -0.08 -5.15 -0.80
CA VAL A 121 -0.58 -5.10 0.58
C VAL A 121 -2.12 -5.13 0.60
N VAL A 122 -2.70 -5.96 1.48
CA VAL A 122 -4.12 -5.86 1.84
C VAL A 122 -4.24 -5.00 3.09
N ASP A 123 -5.07 -3.98 3.05
CA ASP A 123 -5.25 -2.97 4.09
C ASP A 123 -6.62 -3.13 4.75
N ILE A 124 -6.63 -3.49 6.03
CA ILE A 124 -7.84 -3.82 6.81
C ILE A 124 -7.94 -2.89 8.02
N PHE A 125 -9.09 -2.24 8.16
CA PHE A 125 -9.42 -1.36 9.29
C PHE A 125 -10.18 -2.09 10.41
N GLY A 126 -10.59 -1.33 11.43
CA GLY A 126 -11.22 -1.83 12.65
C GLY A 126 -12.70 -2.20 12.50
N GLY A 127 -13.36 -2.40 13.64
CA GLY A 127 -14.76 -2.80 13.74
C GLY A 127 -15.74 -1.63 13.62
N SER A 128 -15.53 -0.73 12.66
CA SER A 128 -16.48 0.36 12.36
C SER A 128 -17.30 0.12 11.09
N GLY A 129 -17.07 -0.98 10.38
CA GLY A 129 -17.66 -1.23 9.07
C GLY A 129 -17.08 -0.31 7.99
N SER A 130 -17.74 -0.25 6.84
CA SER A 130 -17.38 0.62 5.71
C SER A 130 -16.00 0.33 5.07
N LEU A 131 -15.62 1.17 4.11
CA LEU A 131 -14.35 1.12 3.39
C LEU A 131 -13.54 2.40 3.68
N PHE A 132 -12.29 2.23 4.13
CA PHE A 132 -11.36 3.34 4.39
C PHE A 132 -10.16 3.26 3.45
N GLU A 133 -10.09 4.18 2.47
CA GLU A 133 -9.10 4.11 1.39
C GLU A 133 -7.83 4.94 1.63
N PHE A 134 -7.86 5.87 2.58
CA PHE A 134 -6.83 6.91 2.71
C PHE A 134 -5.44 6.32 2.99
N ARG A 135 -5.33 5.22 3.74
CA ARG A 135 -4.06 4.56 4.04
C ARG A 135 -3.55 3.75 2.84
N ALA A 136 -4.42 3.00 2.17
CA ALA A 136 -4.11 2.32 0.91
C ALA A 136 -3.61 3.30 -0.18
N ALA A 137 -4.22 4.47 -0.31
CA ALA A 137 -3.78 5.51 -1.24
C ALA A 137 -2.34 5.99 -0.94
N GLN A 138 -1.98 6.10 0.34
CA GLN A 138 -0.60 6.46 0.73
C GLN A 138 0.41 5.36 0.39
N PHE A 139 0.04 4.09 0.46
CA PHE A 139 0.87 2.97 0.00
C PHE A 139 1.05 3.01 -1.52
N ALA A 140 -0.03 3.23 -2.28
CA ALA A 140 0.01 3.38 -3.73
C ALA A 140 0.97 4.49 -4.18
N ALA A 141 0.92 5.65 -3.52
CA ALA A 141 1.83 6.77 -3.78
C ALA A 141 3.32 6.46 -3.54
N ARG A 142 3.63 5.35 -2.83
CA ARG A 142 4.99 4.91 -2.49
C ARG A 142 5.41 3.64 -3.24
N GLY A 143 4.67 3.26 -4.28
CA GLY A 143 5.01 2.12 -5.14
C GLY A 143 4.68 0.77 -4.50
N ILE A 144 3.59 0.70 -3.73
CA ILE A 144 3.01 -0.53 -3.18
C ILE A 144 1.58 -0.64 -3.71
N ALA A 145 1.25 -1.74 -4.37
CA ALA A 145 -0.11 -2.01 -4.81
C ALA A 145 -0.97 -2.37 -3.58
N ALA A 146 -1.90 -1.49 -3.22
CA ALA A 146 -2.69 -1.63 -2.00
C ALA A 146 -4.17 -1.92 -2.31
N LEU A 147 -4.73 -2.91 -1.64
CA LEU A 147 -6.15 -3.23 -1.64
C LEU A 147 -6.76 -2.81 -0.29
N ALA A 148 -7.51 -1.71 -0.25
CA ALA A 148 -8.37 -1.41 0.88
C ALA A 148 -9.52 -2.44 0.91
N LEU A 149 -9.73 -3.11 2.04
CA LEU A 149 -10.68 -4.20 2.17
C LEU A 149 -11.71 -3.90 3.27
N ALA A 150 -12.95 -3.68 2.85
CA ALA A 150 -14.11 -3.74 3.74
C ALA A 150 -14.45 -5.21 4.04
N PHE A 151 -15.16 -5.47 5.15
CA PHE A 151 -15.60 -6.84 5.48
C PHE A 151 -17.00 -6.93 6.10
N TYR A 152 -17.64 -5.80 6.39
CA TYR A 152 -19.07 -5.66 6.66
C TYR A 152 -19.50 -4.19 6.53
N ASP A 153 -20.81 -3.95 6.43
CA ASP A 153 -21.45 -2.62 6.40
C ASP A 153 -20.87 -1.69 5.32
N TYR A 154 -20.82 -2.19 4.07
CA TYR A 154 -20.35 -1.45 2.91
C TYR A 154 -21.00 -1.97 1.62
N ASP A 155 -21.52 -1.09 0.76
CA ASP A 155 -22.07 -1.45 -0.55
C ASP A 155 -23.02 -2.68 -0.52
N ASP A 156 -22.63 -3.79 -1.15
CA ASP A 156 -23.41 -5.03 -1.24
C ASP A 156 -23.06 -6.07 -0.16
N ILE A 157 -22.08 -5.82 0.70
CA ILE A 157 -21.76 -6.71 1.83
C ILE A 157 -22.67 -6.44 3.05
N PRO A 158 -23.04 -7.49 3.82
CA PRO A 158 -24.02 -7.36 4.90
C PRO A 158 -23.67 -6.31 5.97
N VAL A 159 -24.68 -5.60 6.47
CA VAL A 159 -24.57 -4.64 7.58
C VAL A 159 -24.13 -5.30 8.89
N ASP A 160 -24.54 -6.54 9.13
CA ASP A 160 -24.05 -7.36 10.24
C ASP A 160 -23.55 -8.70 9.71
N ILE A 161 -22.50 -9.19 10.36
CA ILE A 161 -21.87 -10.47 10.07
C ILE A 161 -21.94 -11.32 11.34
N PRO A 162 -22.77 -12.38 11.40
CA PRO A 162 -22.86 -13.23 12.59
C PRO A 162 -21.57 -14.02 12.82
N GLU A 163 -20.83 -14.30 11.74
CA GLU A 163 -19.58 -15.05 11.73
C GLU A 163 -18.68 -14.50 10.62
N LEU A 164 -17.39 -14.35 10.90
CA LEU A 164 -16.35 -14.05 9.92
C LEU A 164 -15.91 -15.34 9.22
N ASN A 165 -15.67 -15.29 7.91
CA ASN A 165 -15.10 -16.43 7.19
C ASN A 165 -13.74 -16.05 6.60
N ILE A 166 -12.68 -16.80 6.96
CA ILE A 166 -11.33 -16.53 6.44
C ILE A 166 -11.22 -16.67 4.92
N ASP A 167 -12.10 -17.44 4.29
CA ASP A 167 -12.10 -17.64 2.84
C ASP A 167 -12.36 -16.34 2.08
N TYR A 168 -13.22 -15.45 2.62
CA TYR A 168 -13.48 -14.11 2.07
C TYR A 168 -12.17 -13.29 1.95
N PHE A 169 -11.37 -13.32 3.01
CA PHE A 169 -10.11 -12.61 3.06
C PHE A 169 -9.04 -13.30 2.21
N HIS A 170 -9.07 -14.63 2.07
CA HIS A 170 -8.20 -15.35 1.14
C HIS A 170 -8.51 -14.98 -0.31
N GLU A 171 -9.79 -14.86 -0.67
CA GLU A 171 -10.22 -14.40 -1.99
C GLU A 171 -9.70 -12.99 -2.29
N ALA A 172 -9.73 -12.07 -1.33
CA ALA A 172 -9.13 -10.74 -1.48
C ALA A 172 -7.62 -10.80 -1.75
N VAL A 173 -6.89 -11.66 -1.03
CA VAL A 173 -5.45 -11.91 -1.28
C VAL A 173 -5.21 -12.45 -2.69
N LYS A 174 -6.01 -13.45 -3.12
CA LYS A 174 -5.93 -14.02 -4.48
C LYS A 174 -6.26 -12.99 -5.55
N TYR A 175 -7.27 -12.15 -5.32
CA TYR A 175 -7.64 -11.05 -6.21
C TYR A 175 -6.48 -10.08 -6.41
N LEU A 176 -5.84 -9.64 -5.32
CA LEU A 176 -4.68 -8.76 -5.39
C LEU A 176 -3.52 -9.43 -6.15
N LEU A 177 -3.19 -10.69 -5.84
CA LEU A 177 -2.12 -11.44 -6.51
C LEU A 177 -2.37 -11.69 -8.00
N LYS A 178 -3.64 -11.77 -8.42
CA LYS A 178 -4.02 -11.92 -9.83
C LYS A 178 -3.65 -10.69 -10.66
N HIS A 179 -3.58 -9.51 -10.05
CA HIS A 179 -3.27 -8.28 -10.75
C HIS A 179 -1.86 -8.32 -11.36
N GLU A 180 -1.72 -7.89 -12.62
CA GLU A 180 -0.45 -7.94 -13.36
C GLU A 180 0.65 -7.06 -12.73
N LYS A 181 0.22 -5.95 -12.11
CA LYS A 181 1.10 -5.00 -11.43
C LYS A 181 1.45 -5.39 -9.99
N VAL A 182 1.06 -6.57 -9.52
CA VAL A 182 1.42 -7.05 -8.18
C VAL A 182 2.54 -8.08 -8.28
N LYS A 183 3.58 -7.89 -7.47
CA LYS A 183 4.73 -8.78 -7.38
C LYS A 183 4.32 -10.06 -6.70
N LYS A 184 4.48 -11.16 -7.43
CA LYS A 184 4.17 -12.53 -6.99
C LYS A 184 5.40 -13.15 -6.29
N PRO A 185 5.22 -14.20 -5.47
CA PRO A 185 3.95 -14.88 -5.14
C PRO A 185 3.28 -14.37 -3.85
N ASN A 186 3.86 -13.37 -3.18
CA ASN A 186 3.50 -13.03 -1.80
C ASN A 186 2.94 -11.62 -1.68
N VAL A 187 2.11 -11.42 -0.65
CA VAL A 187 1.62 -10.10 -0.21
C VAL A 187 1.93 -9.87 1.26
N ALA A 188 1.80 -8.63 1.69
CA ALA A 188 1.68 -8.26 3.09
C ALA A 188 0.22 -7.99 3.45
N VAL A 189 -0.09 -8.00 4.75
CA VAL A 189 -1.35 -7.50 5.29
C VAL A 189 -1.05 -6.46 6.36
N ILE A 190 -1.82 -5.39 6.41
CA ILE A 190 -1.78 -4.41 7.49
C ILE A 190 -3.16 -4.27 8.13
N GLY A 191 -3.18 -4.32 9.45
CA GLY A 191 -4.37 -4.24 10.29
C GLY A 191 -4.31 -3.07 11.26
N LEU A 192 -5.46 -2.45 11.52
CA LEU A 192 -5.65 -1.53 12.66
C LEU A 192 -6.84 -1.96 13.51
N SER A 193 -6.68 -1.94 14.84
CA SER A 193 -7.72 -2.39 15.78
C SER A 193 -8.16 -3.83 15.46
N LYS A 194 -9.45 -4.10 15.22
CA LYS A 194 -9.96 -5.41 14.74
C LYS A 194 -9.20 -5.92 13.51
N GLY A 195 -8.78 -5.05 12.58
CA GLY A 195 -8.01 -5.47 11.42
C GLY A 195 -6.69 -6.19 11.77
N CYS A 196 -6.14 -6.01 12.97
CA CYS A 196 -4.93 -6.71 13.42
C CYS A 196 -5.13 -8.21 13.61
N ASP A 197 -6.24 -8.63 14.23
CA ASP A 197 -6.47 -10.06 14.45
C ASP A 197 -6.69 -10.78 13.11
N LEU A 198 -7.30 -10.10 12.14
CA LEU A 198 -7.43 -10.55 10.76
C LEU A 198 -6.05 -10.61 10.10
N ALA A 199 -5.21 -9.59 10.25
CA ALA A 199 -3.84 -9.62 9.72
C ALA A 199 -3.02 -10.79 10.28
N PHE A 200 -3.10 -11.05 11.59
CA PHE A 200 -2.46 -12.20 12.22
C PHE A 200 -3.07 -13.52 11.75
N SER A 201 -4.40 -13.60 11.62
CA SER A 201 -5.10 -14.78 11.10
C SER A 201 -4.68 -15.09 9.67
N LEU A 202 -4.59 -14.07 8.81
CA LEU A 202 -4.16 -14.25 7.42
C LEU A 202 -2.71 -14.69 7.33
N ALA A 203 -1.80 -14.08 8.09
CA ALA A 203 -0.42 -14.54 8.17
C ALA A 203 -0.28 -15.98 8.71
N THR A 204 -1.23 -16.43 9.54
CA THR A 204 -1.22 -17.77 10.13
C THR A 204 -1.79 -18.83 9.18
N PHE A 205 -2.89 -18.52 8.50
CA PHE A 205 -3.68 -19.51 7.76
C PHE A 205 -3.54 -19.42 6.24
N ILE A 206 -3.03 -18.30 5.70
CA ILE A 206 -2.92 -18.03 4.26
C ILE A 206 -1.45 -18.03 3.81
N PRO A 207 -0.97 -19.07 3.09
CA PRO A 207 0.45 -19.24 2.77
C PRO A 207 1.09 -18.09 1.97
N GLU A 208 0.30 -17.36 1.19
CA GLU A 208 0.75 -16.23 0.37
C GLU A 208 1.06 -14.97 1.17
N VAL A 209 0.62 -14.90 2.44
CA VAL A 209 0.88 -13.75 3.32
C VAL A 209 2.21 -13.97 4.05
N LYS A 210 3.22 -13.15 3.73
CA LYS A 210 4.59 -13.28 4.30
C LYS A 210 4.98 -12.16 5.26
N ALA A 211 4.13 -11.17 5.42
CA ALA A 211 4.28 -10.11 6.41
C ALA A 211 2.92 -9.66 6.93
N ALA A 212 2.79 -9.48 8.24
CA ALA A 212 1.65 -8.86 8.89
C ALA A 212 2.10 -7.67 9.75
N ILE A 213 1.46 -6.53 9.54
CA ILE A 213 1.66 -5.32 10.32
C ILE A 213 0.42 -5.10 11.18
N CYS A 214 0.58 -5.02 12.49
CA CYS A 214 -0.50 -4.66 13.40
C CYS A 214 -0.27 -3.28 14.02
N ILE A 215 -1.29 -2.44 13.95
CA ILE A 215 -1.36 -1.14 14.63
C ILE A 215 -2.46 -1.22 15.70
N ASN A 216 -2.06 -1.20 16.97
CA ASN A 216 -2.96 -1.21 18.13
C ASN A 216 -4.06 -2.28 18.06
N GLY A 217 -3.69 -3.56 18.09
CA GLY A 217 -4.68 -4.63 18.10
C GLY A 217 -4.22 -5.85 18.87
N LEU A 218 -5.03 -6.91 18.80
CA LEU A 218 -4.83 -8.12 19.58
C LEU A 218 -4.47 -9.31 18.69
N SER A 219 -3.81 -10.33 19.27
CA SER A 219 -3.57 -11.62 18.61
C SER A 219 -4.63 -12.68 18.92
N VAL A 220 -5.73 -12.26 19.55
CA VAL A 220 -6.94 -13.06 19.73
C VAL A 220 -8.04 -12.52 18.85
N ASN A 221 -8.91 -13.41 18.35
CA ASN A 221 -10.05 -13.00 17.55
C ASN A 221 -11.05 -12.21 18.42
N ILE A 222 -11.52 -11.07 17.92
CA ILE A 222 -12.52 -10.20 18.57
C ILE A 222 -13.69 -9.90 17.62
N LEU A 223 -14.69 -9.16 18.10
CA LEU A 223 -15.90 -8.72 17.40
C LEU A 223 -16.90 -9.84 17.07
N LYS A 224 -16.53 -10.85 16.28
CA LYS A 224 -17.40 -11.96 15.86
C LYS A 224 -16.62 -13.28 15.78
N PRO A 225 -17.23 -14.45 16.04
CA PRO A 225 -16.59 -15.74 15.82
C PRO A 225 -16.06 -15.83 14.38
N MET A 226 -14.92 -16.48 14.19
CA MET A 226 -14.27 -16.60 12.89
C MET A 226 -14.12 -18.07 12.50
N ARG A 227 -14.70 -18.44 11.37
CA ARG A 227 -14.52 -19.74 10.73
C ARG A 227 -13.21 -19.81 9.97
N VAL A 228 -12.45 -20.84 10.28
CA VAL A 228 -11.20 -21.21 9.60
C VAL A 228 -11.31 -22.67 9.22
N LYS A 229 -11.65 -22.94 7.94
CA LYS A 229 -12.02 -24.29 7.46
C LYS A 229 -13.15 -24.88 8.32
N ASP A 230 -12.92 -26.05 8.93
CA ASP A 230 -13.90 -26.75 9.78
C ASP A 230 -13.89 -26.29 11.24
N LYS A 231 -13.04 -25.32 11.61
CA LYS A 231 -12.90 -24.82 12.99
C LYS A 231 -13.50 -23.43 13.14
N ILE A 232 -13.95 -23.12 14.35
CA ILE A 232 -14.41 -21.78 14.74
C ILE A 232 -13.49 -21.29 15.85
N ILE A 233 -12.89 -20.11 15.64
CA ILE A 233 -12.19 -19.35 16.67
C ILE A 233 -13.19 -18.37 17.26
N MET A 234 -13.44 -18.45 18.57
CA MET A 234 -14.45 -17.61 19.22
C MET A 234 -13.98 -16.16 19.31
N ALA A 235 -14.92 -15.22 19.48
CA ALA A 235 -14.59 -13.83 19.73
C ALA A 235 -14.36 -13.59 21.23
N ALA A 236 -13.25 -12.94 21.56
CA ALA A 236 -13.00 -12.44 22.91
C ALA A 236 -14.08 -11.43 23.27
N GLN A 237 -14.67 -11.63 24.44
CA GLN A 237 -15.76 -10.82 24.94
C GLN A 237 -15.25 -9.50 25.51
N THR A 238 -16.11 -8.49 25.50
CA THR A 238 -15.88 -7.23 26.20
C THR A 238 -16.64 -7.26 27.53
N ASP A 239 -15.91 -7.09 28.62
CA ASP A 239 -16.45 -6.90 29.96
C ASP A 239 -16.91 -5.45 30.14
N VAL A 240 -18.19 -5.24 29.86
CA VAL A 240 -18.82 -3.91 29.93
C VAL A 240 -18.75 -3.28 31.32
N SER A 241 -18.59 -4.08 32.39
CA SER A 241 -18.48 -3.57 33.76
C SER A 241 -17.16 -2.85 34.03
N LYS A 242 -16.16 -3.03 33.15
CA LYS A 242 -14.83 -2.42 33.24
C LYS A 242 -14.67 -1.19 32.34
N ILE A 243 -15.69 -0.83 31.57
CA ILE A 243 -15.73 0.43 30.84
C ILE A 243 -15.86 1.56 31.87
N LYS A 244 -15.01 2.58 31.75
CA LYS A 244 -14.99 3.71 32.70
C LYS A 244 -15.19 5.02 31.97
N GLU A 245 -16.04 5.87 32.49
CA GLU A 245 -16.05 7.28 32.12
C GLU A 245 -14.85 7.97 32.78
N ILE A 246 -14.01 8.61 31.97
CA ILE A 246 -12.78 9.28 32.42
C ILE A 246 -12.94 10.80 32.45
N GLU A 247 -13.83 11.32 31.61
CA GLU A 247 -14.27 12.71 31.51
C GLU A 247 -15.73 12.68 31.04
N PRO A 248 -16.51 13.78 31.20
CA PRO A 248 -17.90 13.82 30.73
C PRO A 248 -18.01 13.40 29.26
N ASP A 249 -18.83 12.37 28.99
CA ASP A 249 -19.06 11.78 27.67
C ASP A 249 -17.83 11.06 27.03
N VAL A 250 -16.77 10.81 27.81
CA VAL A 250 -15.54 10.12 27.34
C VAL A 250 -15.39 8.78 28.04
N LEU A 251 -15.50 7.70 27.28
CA LEU A 251 -15.38 6.32 27.77
C LEU A 251 -13.99 5.73 27.46
N SER A 252 -13.41 5.09 28.46
CA SER A 252 -12.23 4.23 28.36
C SER A 252 -12.64 2.77 28.36
N PHE A 253 -12.15 2.03 27.37
CA PHE A 253 -12.34 0.59 27.19
C PHE A 253 -11.06 -0.21 27.48
N GLU A 254 -9.97 0.47 27.87
CA GLU A 254 -8.62 -0.10 28.05
C GLU A 254 -8.60 -1.42 28.85
N ASN A 255 -9.46 -1.53 29.87
CA ASN A 255 -9.55 -2.71 30.75
C ASN A 255 -10.79 -3.59 30.47
N ALA A 256 -11.59 -3.24 29.46
CA ALA A 256 -12.84 -3.92 29.13
C ALA A 256 -12.61 -5.16 28.27
N MET A 257 -11.55 -5.23 27.47
CA MET A 257 -11.25 -6.47 26.74
C MET A 257 -10.81 -7.58 27.71
N VAL A 258 -11.37 -8.78 27.52
CA VAL A 258 -10.92 -9.98 28.25
C VAL A 258 -9.42 -10.19 28.04
N ASP A 259 -8.72 -10.53 29.12
CA ASP A 259 -7.30 -10.87 29.07
C ASP A 259 -7.09 -12.00 28.05
N PRO A 260 -6.29 -11.78 26.98
CA PRO A 260 -6.04 -12.79 25.96
C PRO A 260 -5.59 -14.13 26.53
N THR A 261 -4.85 -14.16 27.65
CA THR A 261 -4.40 -15.43 28.28
C THR A 261 -5.53 -16.25 28.90
N SER A 262 -6.67 -15.62 29.17
CA SER A 262 -7.85 -16.25 29.77
C SER A 262 -8.89 -16.71 28.73
N CYS A 263 -8.66 -16.51 27.43
CA CYS A 263 -9.52 -17.02 26.36
C CYS A 263 -8.76 -17.96 25.40
N PRO A 264 -8.56 -19.25 25.76
CA PRO A 264 -7.96 -20.25 24.87
C PRO A 264 -8.72 -20.43 23.54
N GLU A 265 -10.04 -20.35 23.56
CA GLU A 265 -10.92 -20.51 22.39
C GLU A 265 -10.87 -19.33 21.42
N CYS A 266 -10.29 -18.20 21.83
CA CYS A 266 -10.10 -17.01 21.00
C CYS A 266 -8.72 -16.96 20.33
N GLN A 267 -7.79 -17.87 20.68
CA GLN A 267 -6.40 -17.78 20.23
C GLN A 267 -6.25 -18.00 18.73
N ILE A 268 -5.50 -17.11 18.09
CA ILE A 268 -4.92 -17.35 16.77
C ILE A 268 -3.56 -18.02 17.03
N PRO A 269 -3.25 -19.19 16.44
CA PRO A 269 -2.01 -19.93 16.66
C PRO A 269 -0.85 -19.28 15.88
N ILE A 270 -0.55 -18.03 16.19
CA ILE A 270 0.42 -17.17 15.50
C ILE A 270 1.83 -17.76 15.45
N GLU A 271 2.18 -18.62 16.41
CA GLU A 271 3.44 -19.35 16.45
C GLU A 271 3.59 -20.33 15.27
N THR A 272 2.50 -20.69 14.59
CA THR A 272 2.52 -21.56 13.41
C THR A 272 2.75 -20.80 12.11
N ALA A 273 2.59 -19.48 12.10
CA ALA A 273 2.66 -18.64 10.91
C ALA A 273 4.05 -18.60 10.25
N ASP A 274 4.12 -18.78 8.93
CA ASP A 274 5.35 -18.58 8.15
C ASP A 274 5.39 -17.17 7.56
N ALA A 275 5.43 -16.18 8.45
CA ALA A 275 5.37 -14.75 8.14
C ALA A 275 6.20 -13.92 9.12
N HIS A 276 6.58 -12.71 8.68
CA HIS A 276 7.20 -11.70 9.55
C HIS A 276 6.14 -10.80 10.18
N PHE A 277 6.38 -10.37 11.41
CA PHE A 277 5.44 -9.52 12.14
C PHE A 277 6.07 -8.17 12.49
N LEU A 278 5.33 -7.09 12.26
CA LEU A 278 5.63 -5.77 12.82
C LEU A 278 4.45 -5.33 13.67
N MET A 279 4.75 -4.96 14.91
CA MET A 279 3.76 -4.52 15.90
C MET A 279 4.05 -3.07 16.27
N ILE A 280 3.02 -2.22 16.15
CA ILE A 280 3.08 -0.80 16.46
C ILE A 280 2.04 -0.54 17.55
N SER A 281 2.50 -0.12 18.73
CA SER A 281 1.65 0.19 19.88
C SER A 281 1.68 1.68 20.20
N CYS A 282 0.50 2.23 20.47
CA CYS A 282 0.35 3.47 21.23
C CYS A 282 0.33 3.13 22.72
N LEU A 283 1.21 3.76 23.50
CA LEU A 283 1.28 3.53 24.95
C LEU A 283 0.13 4.21 25.71
N ASP A 284 -0.66 5.06 25.05
CA ASP A 284 -1.79 5.77 25.64
C ASP A 284 -3.14 5.32 25.02
N ASP A 285 -3.18 4.12 24.45
CA ASP A 285 -4.40 3.56 23.85
C ASP A 285 -5.48 3.31 24.93
N LYS A 286 -6.61 4.03 24.83
CA LYS A 286 -7.75 3.90 25.75
C LYS A 286 -8.79 2.87 25.30
N MET A 287 -8.56 2.18 24.19
CA MET A 287 -9.40 1.09 23.70
C MET A 287 -8.91 -0.27 24.20
N LEU A 288 -7.61 -0.52 24.17
CA LEU A 288 -7.00 -1.79 24.58
C LEU A 288 -5.51 -1.62 24.93
N LYS A 289 -4.96 -2.52 25.76
CA LYS A 289 -3.53 -2.54 26.14
C LYS A 289 -2.65 -3.19 25.07
N ALA A 290 -2.47 -2.48 23.96
CA ALA A 290 -1.77 -3.01 22.78
C ALA A 290 -0.29 -3.30 23.04
N ASP A 291 0.37 -2.51 23.88
CA ASP A 291 1.75 -2.69 24.31
C ASP A 291 1.97 -4.01 25.05
N VAL A 292 1.17 -4.27 26.09
CA VAL A 292 1.21 -5.51 26.88
C VAL A 292 0.94 -6.72 25.99
N GLU A 293 -0.04 -6.60 25.08
CA GLU A 293 -0.36 -7.68 24.16
C GLU A 293 0.74 -7.94 23.14
N HIS A 294 1.34 -6.90 22.56
CA HIS A 294 2.43 -7.06 21.59
C HIS A 294 3.70 -7.65 22.25
N GLU A 295 3.98 -7.35 23.52
CA GLU A 295 5.02 -8.04 24.30
C GLU A 295 4.69 -9.53 24.50
N ARG A 296 3.43 -9.86 24.80
CA ARG A 296 2.97 -11.25 24.90
C ARG A 296 3.16 -12.00 23.58
N VAL A 297 2.75 -11.40 22.47
CA VAL A 297 2.94 -11.93 21.11
C VAL A 297 4.42 -12.18 20.82
N ALA A 298 5.29 -11.20 21.08
CA ALA A 298 6.73 -11.36 20.90
C ALA A 298 7.31 -12.49 21.77
N SER A 299 6.81 -12.68 22.99
CA SER A 299 7.19 -13.78 23.88
C SER A 299 6.76 -15.15 23.33
N ILE A 300 5.53 -15.26 22.79
CA ILE A 300 5.04 -16.47 22.13
C ILE A 300 5.93 -16.85 20.96
N LEU A 301 6.22 -15.89 20.08
CA LEU A 301 7.07 -16.12 18.89
C LEU A 301 8.48 -16.56 19.31
N LYS A 302 9.12 -15.86 20.26
CA LYS A 302 10.47 -16.19 20.75
C LYS A 302 10.55 -17.60 21.33
N LYS A 303 9.54 -18.02 22.11
CA LYS A 303 9.47 -19.38 22.67
C LYS A 303 9.43 -20.47 21.60
N HIS A 304 8.96 -20.14 20.40
CA HIS A 304 8.88 -21.04 19.26
C HIS A 304 10.01 -20.82 18.23
N GLY A 305 11.10 -20.15 18.63
CA GLY A 305 12.27 -19.93 17.79
C GLY A 305 12.07 -18.90 16.67
N LYS A 306 11.04 -18.05 16.79
CA LYS A 306 10.74 -16.96 15.85
C LYS A 306 11.09 -15.63 16.52
N GLY A 307 12.11 -14.93 16.05
CA GLY A 307 12.60 -13.69 16.66
C GLY A 307 13.56 -12.93 15.78
#